data_AF-A0AA46W107-F1
#
_entry.id   AF-A0AA46W107-F1
#
_cell.length_a   1.000
_cell.length_b   1.000
_cell.length_c   1.000
_cell.angle_alpha   90.00
_cell.angle_beta   90.00
_cell.angle_gamma   90.00
#
_symmetry.space_group_name_H-M   'P 1'
#
loop_
_entity.id
_entity.type
_entity.pdbx_description
1 polymer ?
#
loop_
_entity_poly.entity_id
_entity_poly.type
_entity_poly.pdbx_seq_one_letter_code
_entity_poly.pdbx_strand_id
1 'polypeptide(L)'
;MHTVLSARDPRWSDLAHTSIEMWVLFEEMKDIYGEVPFAASPKDSEPHGVDLFNRAVAGEFGEVLEPTEQTVLTLVTLQREAFSATATARINELVAELDMLQDATALKMETEAQVNSLPAIQAELNAFRLYRVQLSQLETLEGYPANVDWPVAPAKPFVYVQPVEEAVSA
;
A
#
# COMPACT_ATOMS: atom_id res chain seq x y z
N MET A 1 1.44 -1.52 33.06
CA MET A 1 2.83 -0.99 33.02
C MET A 1 3.74 -2.18 33.19
N HIS A 2 4.54 -2.48 32.17
CA HIS A 2 5.54 -3.54 32.24
C HIS A 2 6.91 -2.94 32.49
N THR A 3 7.67 -3.55 33.38
CA THR A 3 9.02 -3.09 33.74
C THR A 3 10.03 -3.69 32.78
N VAL A 4 10.77 -2.85 32.07
CA VAL A 4 11.80 -3.29 31.11
C VAL A 4 13.10 -3.61 31.85
N LEU A 5 13.54 -4.86 31.81
CA LEU A 5 14.83 -5.29 32.36
C LEU A 5 15.98 -5.08 31.38
N SER A 6 15.77 -5.42 30.11
CA SER A 6 16.74 -5.23 29.04
C SER A 6 16.04 -5.15 27.69
N ALA A 7 16.67 -4.44 26.75
CA ALA A 7 16.32 -4.49 25.34
C ALA A 7 17.58 -4.56 24.48
N ARG A 8 17.50 -5.23 23.32
CA ARG A 8 18.63 -5.39 22.39
C ARG A 8 18.18 -5.50 20.94
N ASP A 9 19.16 -5.35 20.05
CA ASP A 9 19.02 -5.37 18.60
C ASP A 9 17.93 -4.41 18.07
N PRO A 10 17.92 -3.13 18.49
CA PRO A 10 16.94 -2.18 17.99
C PRO A 10 17.10 -1.98 16.49
N ARG A 11 15.99 -2.09 15.76
CA ARG A 11 15.95 -1.90 14.31
C ARG A 11 14.68 -1.17 13.92
N TRP A 12 14.76 -0.22 13.01
CA TRP A 12 13.57 0.38 12.42
C TRP A 12 12.70 -0.70 11.75
N SER A 13 11.39 -0.62 11.97
CA SER A 13 10.41 -1.53 11.37
C SER A 13 10.14 -1.21 9.90
N ASP A 14 10.34 0.05 9.50
CA ASP A 14 10.08 0.58 8.17
C ASP A 14 11.08 1.69 7.82
N LEU A 15 11.18 2.05 6.53
CA LEU A 15 12.09 3.09 6.04
C LEU A 15 11.67 4.53 6.39
N ALA A 16 10.43 4.72 6.85
CA ALA A 16 9.93 6.02 7.33
C ALA A 16 10.21 6.21 8.84
N HIS A 17 10.87 5.24 9.47
CA HIS A 17 11.29 5.26 10.87
C HIS A 17 10.10 5.50 11.82
N THR A 18 8.97 4.84 11.57
CA THR A 18 7.74 5.06 12.37
C THR A 18 7.66 4.23 13.66
N SER A 19 8.36 3.11 13.72
CA SER A 19 8.52 2.28 14.93
C SER A 19 9.83 1.50 14.93
N ILE A 20 10.22 1.00 16.10
CA ILE A 20 11.45 0.21 16.30
C ILE A 20 11.07 -1.18 16.80
N GLU A 21 11.54 -2.21 16.11
CA GLU A 21 11.50 -3.60 16.57
C GLU A 21 12.76 -3.91 17.38
N MET A 22 12.58 -4.58 18.51
CA MET A 22 13.67 -5.00 19.39
C MET A 22 13.26 -6.23 20.21
N TRP A 23 14.25 -6.94 20.74
CA TRP A 23 14.01 -7.98 21.74
C TRP A 23 13.97 -7.34 23.11
N VAL A 24 12.89 -7.56 23.87
CA VAL A 24 12.68 -6.97 25.19
C VAL A 24 12.46 -8.06 26.22
N LEU A 25 13.15 -7.94 27.35
CA LEU A 25 12.88 -8.73 28.55
C LEU A 25 12.07 -7.89 29.52
N PHE A 26 10.80 -8.25 29.71
CA PHE A 26 9.95 -7.63 30.73
C PHE A 26 10.04 -8.41 32.04
N GLU A 27 10.11 -7.70 33.17
CA GLU A 27 10.25 -8.31 34.49
C GLU A 27 9.12 -9.28 34.80
N GLU A 28 7.90 -8.91 34.44
CA GLU A 28 6.70 -9.69 34.75
C GLU A 28 6.57 -10.96 33.88
N MET A 29 7.30 -11.03 32.76
CA MET A 29 7.18 -12.11 31.77
C MET A 29 8.46 -12.96 31.64
N LYS A 30 9.56 -12.58 32.30
CA LYS A 30 10.87 -13.21 32.15
C LYS A 30 10.87 -14.72 32.41
N ASP A 31 10.10 -15.19 33.38
CA ASP A 31 10.07 -16.61 33.79
C ASP A 31 9.10 -17.45 32.94
N ILE A 32 8.26 -16.80 32.11
CA ILE A 32 7.24 -17.45 31.29
C ILE A 32 7.66 -17.45 29.81
N TYR A 33 7.99 -16.28 29.30
CA TYR A 33 8.27 -16.05 27.88
C TYR A 33 9.74 -15.70 27.60
N GLY A 34 10.50 -15.29 28.63
CA GLY A 34 11.85 -14.78 28.43
C GLY A 34 11.85 -13.48 27.63
N GLU A 35 12.82 -13.32 26.75
CA GLU A 35 12.85 -12.19 25.80
C GLU A 35 11.78 -12.38 24.71
N VAL A 36 11.02 -11.32 24.44
CA VAL A 36 9.97 -11.30 23.44
C VAL A 36 10.25 -10.23 22.37
N PRO A 37 9.84 -10.44 21.12
CA PRO A 37 9.89 -9.38 20.12
C PRO A 37 8.84 -8.31 20.47
N PHE A 38 9.25 -7.05 20.43
CA PHE A 38 8.38 -5.91 20.75
C PHE A 38 8.59 -4.79 19.73
N ALA A 39 7.49 -4.20 19.26
CA ALA A 39 7.51 -3.05 18.37
C ALA A 39 7.10 -1.80 19.14
N ALA A 40 8.05 -0.90 19.37
CA ALA A 40 7.86 0.36 20.09
C ALA A 40 7.61 1.52 19.13
N SER A 41 6.67 2.41 19.44
CA SER A 41 6.32 3.57 18.60
C SER A 41 6.11 4.83 19.45
N PRO A 42 6.39 6.04 18.92
CA PRO A 42 6.04 7.28 19.60
C PRO A 42 4.51 7.48 19.73
N LYS A 43 3.71 6.67 19.01
CA LYS A 43 2.25 6.68 19.02
C LYS A 43 1.66 5.43 19.70
N ASP A 44 2.46 4.69 20.47
CA ASP A 44 1.99 3.51 21.17
C ASP A 44 0.85 3.86 22.14
N SER A 45 -0.17 3.00 22.20
CA SER A 45 -1.28 3.16 23.16
C SER A 45 -0.83 2.93 24.60
N GLU A 46 0.22 2.14 24.78
CA GLU A 46 0.76 1.80 26.09
C GLU A 46 1.95 2.70 26.45
N PRO A 47 1.98 3.31 27.65
CA PRO A 47 3.05 4.23 28.04
C PRO A 47 4.47 3.63 27.98
N HIS A 48 4.60 2.33 28.21
CA HIS A 48 5.89 1.65 28.18
C HIS A 48 6.45 1.47 26.76
N GLY A 49 5.59 1.40 25.74
CA GLY A 49 6.03 1.38 24.33
C GLY A 49 6.61 2.74 23.90
N VAL A 50 6.00 3.84 24.34
CA VAL A 50 6.53 5.20 24.12
C VAL A 50 7.87 5.40 24.84
N ASP A 51 8.00 4.95 26.10
CA ASP A 51 9.25 4.99 26.86
C ASP A 51 10.38 4.21 26.17
N LEU A 52 10.10 2.95 25.78
CA LEU A 52 11.04 2.10 25.06
C LEU A 52 11.52 2.74 23.76
N PHE A 53 10.61 3.33 22.98
CA PHE A 53 10.95 4.03 21.75
C PHE A 53 11.94 5.17 22.02
N ASN A 54 11.63 6.04 22.98
CA ASN A 54 12.48 7.18 23.31
C ASN A 54 13.88 6.75 23.81
N ARG A 55 13.94 5.69 24.62
CA ARG A 55 15.20 5.12 25.13
C ARG A 55 16.05 4.50 24.02
N ALA A 56 15.41 3.79 23.09
CA ALA A 56 16.08 3.23 21.92
C ALA A 56 16.64 4.33 21.01
N VAL A 57 15.85 5.36 20.68
CA VAL A 57 16.30 6.52 19.89
C VAL A 57 17.43 7.29 20.59
N ALA A 58 17.42 7.35 21.93
CA ALA A 58 18.50 7.92 22.72
C ALA A 58 19.78 7.07 22.73
N GLY A 59 19.76 5.88 22.13
CA GLY A 59 20.90 4.97 22.03
C GLY A 59 21.15 4.12 23.28
N GLU A 60 20.20 4.04 24.22
CA GLU A 60 20.35 3.27 25.46
C GLU A 60 20.60 1.77 25.18
N PHE A 61 20.07 1.26 24.08
CA PHE A 61 20.16 -0.16 23.66
C PHE A 61 21.10 -0.38 22.48
N GLY A 62 21.98 0.58 22.19
CA GLY A 62 22.83 0.59 21.00
C GLY A 62 22.24 1.40 19.85
N GLU A 63 22.94 1.39 18.72
CA GLU A 63 22.50 2.05 17.49
C GLU A 63 21.25 1.37 16.93
N VAL A 64 20.24 2.17 16.59
CA VAL A 64 19.04 1.67 15.90
C VAL A 64 19.40 1.40 14.44
N LEU A 65 19.40 0.12 14.06
CA LEU A 65 19.76 -0.30 12.72
C LEU A 65 18.62 -0.03 11.73
N GLU A 66 18.97 0.13 10.45
CA GLU A 66 17.98 0.18 9.36
C GLU A 66 17.22 -1.14 9.21
N PRO A 67 15.99 -1.15 8.67
CA PRO A 67 15.24 -2.38 8.44
C PRO A 67 16.03 -3.36 7.57
N THR A 68 15.81 -4.66 7.77
CA THR A 68 16.47 -5.66 6.90
C THR A 68 15.90 -5.57 5.48
N GLU A 69 16.70 -5.96 4.48
CA GLU A 69 16.22 -6.04 3.09
C GLU A 69 14.95 -6.91 2.98
N GLN A 70 14.89 -8.00 3.75
CA GLN A 70 13.71 -8.86 3.81
C GLN A 70 12.48 -8.14 4.39
N THR A 71 12.67 -7.33 5.44
CA THR A 71 11.60 -6.49 6.02
C THR A 71 11.06 -5.52 4.98
N VAL A 72 11.97 -4.79 4.30
CA VAL A 72 11.61 -3.84 3.24
C VAL A 72 10.86 -4.54 2.11
N LEU A 73 11.36 -5.68 1.63
CA LEU A 73 10.72 -6.47 0.57
C LEU A 73 9.31 -6.91 0.96
N THR A 74 9.12 -7.38 2.20
CA THR A 74 7.81 -7.76 2.73
C THR A 74 6.84 -6.58 2.73
N LEU A 75 7.25 -5.41 3.25
CA LEU A 75 6.42 -4.22 3.30
C LEU A 75 5.99 -3.73 1.90
N VAL A 76 6.94 -3.66 0.97
CA VAL A 76 6.67 -3.27 -0.42
C VAL A 76 5.72 -4.27 -1.09
N THR A 77 5.93 -5.57 -0.88
CA THR A 77 5.07 -6.61 -1.43
C THR A 77 3.63 -6.49 -0.91
N LEU A 78 3.45 -6.32 0.40
CA LEU A 78 2.13 -6.12 1.01
C LEU A 78 1.43 -4.87 0.47
N GLN A 79 2.16 -3.76 0.33
CA GLN A 79 1.61 -2.52 -0.22
C GLN A 79 1.18 -2.68 -1.68
N ARG A 80 1.99 -3.35 -2.51
CA ARG A 80 1.68 -3.69 -3.90
C ARG A 80 0.42 -4.56 -3.99
N GLU A 81 0.29 -5.55 -3.12
CA GLU A 81 -0.86 -6.44 -3.08
C GLU A 81 -2.15 -5.68 -2.73
N ALA A 82 -2.10 -4.79 -1.73
CA ALA A 82 -3.23 -3.93 -1.36
C ALA A 82 -3.69 -3.03 -2.52
N PHE A 83 -2.75 -2.40 -3.23
CA PHE A 83 -3.05 -1.59 -4.41
C PHE A 83 -3.61 -2.44 -5.56
N SER A 84 -3.04 -3.62 -5.80
CA SER A 84 -3.48 -4.54 -6.84
C SER A 84 -4.88 -5.09 -6.58
N ALA A 85 -5.20 -5.38 -5.32
CA ALA A 85 -6.53 -5.82 -4.89
C ALA A 85 -7.56 -4.71 -5.12
N THR A 86 -7.25 -3.48 -4.72
CA THR A 86 -8.12 -2.31 -4.94
C THR A 86 -8.36 -2.06 -6.43
N ALA A 87 -7.31 -2.11 -7.26
CA ALA A 87 -7.44 -1.97 -8.71
C ALA A 87 -8.28 -3.10 -9.32
N THR A 88 -8.09 -4.34 -8.86
CA THR A 88 -8.83 -5.50 -9.36
C THR A 88 -10.31 -5.42 -9.01
N ALA A 89 -10.67 -4.97 -7.82
CA ALA A 89 -12.06 -4.74 -7.45
C ALA A 89 -12.74 -3.75 -8.41
N ARG A 90 -12.10 -2.61 -8.70
CA ARG A 90 -12.63 -1.61 -9.62
C ARG A 90 -12.70 -2.12 -11.07
N ILE A 91 -11.71 -2.89 -11.51
CA ILE A 91 -11.73 -3.54 -12.83
C ILE A 91 -12.94 -4.47 -12.94
N ASN A 92 -13.22 -5.27 -11.92
CA ASN A 92 -14.35 -6.21 -11.94
C ASN A 92 -15.70 -5.47 -11.99
N GLU A 93 -15.85 -4.36 -11.26
CA GLU A 93 -17.03 -3.50 -11.35
C GLU A 93 -17.23 -2.95 -12.78
N LEU A 94 -16.18 -2.38 -13.36
CA LEU A 94 -16.23 -1.77 -14.71
C LEU A 94 -16.47 -2.81 -15.80
N VAL A 95 -15.92 -4.02 -15.65
CA VAL A 95 -16.18 -5.14 -16.57
C VAL A 95 -17.66 -5.55 -16.48
N ALA A 96 -18.20 -5.72 -15.28
CA ALA A 96 -19.62 -6.07 -15.12
C ALA A 96 -20.55 -4.98 -15.68
N GLU A 97 -20.19 -3.70 -15.52
CA GLU A 97 -20.93 -2.59 -16.12
C GLU A 97 -20.88 -2.62 -17.65
N LEU A 98 -19.70 -2.84 -18.24
CA LEU A 98 -19.56 -2.98 -19.70
C LEU A 98 -20.32 -4.19 -20.25
N ASP A 99 -20.29 -5.33 -19.56
CA ASP A 99 -21.01 -6.54 -19.97
C ASP A 99 -22.52 -6.24 -20.06
N MET A 100 -23.09 -5.56 -19.06
CA MET A 100 -24.50 -5.13 -19.08
C MET A 100 -24.82 -4.16 -20.21
N LEU A 101 -23.90 -3.23 -20.53
CA LEU A 101 -24.08 -2.29 -21.65
C LEU A 101 -24.02 -3.00 -23.01
N GLN A 102 -23.16 -4.00 -23.15
CA GLN A 102 -23.06 -4.83 -24.34
C GLN A 102 -24.33 -5.66 -24.54
N ASP A 103 -24.88 -6.25 -23.47
CA ASP A 103 -26.17 -6.95 -23.50
C ASP A 103 -27.31 -6.00 -23.91
N ALA A 104 -27.37 -4.79 -23.34
CA ALA A 104 -28.36 -3.79 -23.74
C ALA A 104 -28.28 -3.45 -25.22
N THR A 105 -27.06 -3.28 -25.75
CA THR A 105 -26.81 -3.02 -27.18
C THR A 105 -27.25 -4.21 -28.04
N ALA A 106 -26.93 -5.44 -27.64
CA ALA A 106 -27.31 -6.65 -28.36
C ALA A 106 -28.83 -6.84 -28.42
N LEU A 107 -29.52 -6.44 -27.36
CA LEU A 107 -30.98 -6.46 -27.25
C LEU A 107 -31.67 -5.23 -27.86
N LYS A 108 -30.91 -4.23 -28.32
CA LYS A 108 -31.41 -2.93 -28.82
C LYS A 108 -32.25 -2.19 -27.77
N MET A 109 -31.80 -2.26 -26.52
CA MET A 109 -32.42 -1.68 -25.33
C MET A 109 -31.54 -0.60 -24.68
N GLU A 110 -30.48 -0.17 -25.35
CA GLU A 110 -29.61 0.89 -24.87
C GLU A 110 -30.35 2.23 -24.75
N THR A 111 -30.03 2.96 -23.68
CA THR A 111 -30.47 4.33 -23.48
C THR A 111 -29.40 5.32 -23.95
N GLU A 112 -29.78 6.55 -24.31
CA GLU A 112 -28.80 7.58 -24.69
C GLU A 112 -27.76 7.84 -23.58
N ALA A 113 -28.18 7.76 -22.32
CA ALA A 113 -27.28 7.92 -21.18
C ALA A 113 -26.19 6.83 -21.15
N GLN A 114 -26.56 5.58 -21.45
CA GLN A 114 -25.65 4.44 -21.52
C GLN A 114 -24.67 4.53 -22.68
N VAL A 115 -25.14 5.00 -23.85
CA VAL A 115 -24.26 5.23 -25.01
C VAL A 115 -23.23 6.32 -24.69
N ASN A 116 -23.67 7.41 -24.06
CA ASN A 116 -22.80 8.54 -23.71
C ASN A 116 -21.78 8.20 -22.61
N SER A 117 -22.06 7.23 -21.72
CA SER A 117 -21.14 6.81 -20.66
C SER A 117 -20.09 5.80 -21.11
N LEU A 118 -20.35 5.04 -22.18
CA LEU A 118 -19.49 3.94 -22.64
C LEU A 118 -18.02 4.34 -22.86
N PRO A 119 -17.69 5.48 -23.51
CA PRO A 119 -16.30 5.88 -23.69
C PRO A 119 -15.58 6.16 -22.36
N ALA A 120 -16.28 6.74 -21.38
CA ALA A 120 -15.72 7.05 -20.07
C ALA A 120 -15.43 5.76 -19.27
N ILE A 121 -16.37 4.82 -19.26
CA ILE A 121 -16.22 3.51 -18.59
C ILE A 121 -15.05 2.73 -19.19
N GLN A 122 -14.96 2.69 -20.53
CA GLN A 122 -13.87 2.00 -21.22
C GLN A 122 -12.51 2.64 -20.94
N ALA A 123 -12.44 3.98 -20.89
CA ALA A 123 -11.23 4.71 -20.55
C ALA A 123 -10.81 4.44 -19.09
N GLU A 124 -11.75 4.45 -18.14
CA GLU A 124 -11.48 4.14 -16.74
C GLU A 124 -10.95 2.70 -16.59
N LEU A 125 -11.59 1.73 -17.24
CA LEU A 125 -11.17 0.32 -17.22
C LEU A 125 -9.73 0.16 -17.73
N ASN A 126 -9.39 0.83 -18.84
CA ASN A 126 -8.05 0.77 -19.42
C ASN A 126 -7.01 1.42 -18.50
N ALA A 127 -7.36 2.54 -17.85
CA ALA A 127 -6.48 3.20 -16.89
C ALA A 127 -6.17 2.28 -15.68
N PHE A 128 -7.17 1.61 -15.11
CA PHE A 128 -6.93 0.66 -14.02
C PHE A 128 -6.17 -0.59 -14.46
N ARG A 129 -6.40 -1.09 -15.68
CA ARG A 129 -5.62 -2.20 -16.24
C ARG A 129 -4.15 -1.83 -16.40
N LEU A 130 -3.86 -0.65 -16.95
CA LEU A 130 -2.49 -0.13 -17.06
C LEU A 130 -1.85 -0.02 -15.67
N TYR A 131 -2.55 0.60 -14.72
CA TYR A 131 -2.07 0.75 -13.35
C TYR A 131 -1.73 -0.60 -12.70
N ARG A 132 -2.59 -1.61 -12.84
CA ARG A 132 -2.34 -2.96 -12.32
C ARG A 132 -1.14 -3.64 -12.97
N VAL A 133 -0.92 -3.44 -14.28
CA VAL A 133 0.26 -3.95 -14.98
C VAL A 133 1.54 -3.27 -14.45
N GLN A 134 1.53 -1.95 -14.28
CA GLN A 134 2.65 -1.21 -13.69
C GLN A 134 2.98 -1.72 -12.28
N LEU A 135 1.97 -1.98 -11.44
CA LEU A 135 2.15 -2.59 -10.12
C LEU A 135 2.81 -3.98 -10.19
N SER A 136 2.46 -4.81 -11.18
CA SER A 136 3.09 -6.13 -11.34
C SER A 136 4.55 -6.07 -11.79
N GLN A 137 4.99 -4.92 -12.31
CA GLN A 137 6.32 -4.72 -12.86
C GLN A 137 7.24 -3.94 -11.92
N LEU A 138 6.84 -3.65 -10.68
CA LEU A 138 7.66 -2.86 -9.74
C LEU A 138 9.07 -3.42 -9.52
N GLU A 139 9.23 -4.75 -9.57
CA GLU A 139 10.53 -5.40 -9.40
C GLU A 139 11.52 -5.12 -10.54
N THR A 140 11.06 -4.57 -11.67
CA THR A 140 11.93 -4.16 -12.78
C THR A 140 12.44 -2.73 -12.64
N LEU A 141 11.94 -1.97 -11.66
CA LEU A 141 12.35 -0.59 -11.40
C LEU A 141 13.70 -0.54 -10.68
N GLU A 142 14.50 0.46 -11.03
CA GLU A 142 15.75 0.77 -10.34
C GLU A 142 15.45 1.16 -8.88
N GLY A 143 16.21 0.60 -7.93
CA GLY A 143 16.05 0.89 -6.51
C GLY A 143 15.08 -0.03 -5.76
N TYR A 144 14.34 -0.90 -6.44
CA TYR A 144 13.51 -1.90 -5.77
C TYR A 144 14.36 -2.84 -4.89
N PRO A 145 13.92 -3.18 -3.66
CA PRO A 145 12.70 -2.72 -2.97
C PRO A 145 12.90 -1.48 -2.08
N ALA A 146 14.14 -0.99 -1.92
CA ALA A 146 14.46 0.09 -0.98
C ALA A 146 13.91 1.46 -1.38
N ASN A 147 13.76 1.71 -2.69
CA ASN A 147 13.23 2.95 -3.22
C ASN A 147 12.33 2.61 -4.42
N VAL A 148 11.02 2.77 -4.22
CA VAL A 148 10.01 2.40 -5.23
C VAL A 148 9.27 3.66 -5.67
N ASP A 149 9.38 3.98 -6.95
CA ASP A 149 8.52 4.98 -7.58
C ASP A 149 7.16 4.35 -7.89
N TRP A 150 6.19 4.58 -7.02
CA TRP A 150 4.88 3.95 -7.12
C TRP A 150 4.08 4.56 -8.28
N PRO A 151 3.46 3.72 -9.15
CA PRO A 151 2.59 4.24 -10.18
C PRO A 151 1.43 5.01 -9.55
N VAL A 152 0.98 6.05 -10.24
CA VAL A 152 -0.14 6.88 -9.78
C VAL A 152 -1.45 6.17 -10.11
N ALA A 153 -2.29 5.95 -9.09
CA ALA A 153 -3.60 5.34 -9.30
C ALA A 153 -4.52 6.28 -10.13
N PRO A 154 -5.44 5.73 -10.95
CA PRO A 154 -6.44 6.55 -11.63
C PRO A 154 -7.26 7.38 -10.64
N ALA A 155 -7.58 8.62 -11.03
CA ALA A 155 -8.29 9.58 -10.18
C ALA A 155 -9.70 9.09 -9.78
N LYS A 156 -10.16 9.53 -8.60
CA LYS A 156 -11.53 9.34 -8.11
C LYS A 156 -12.14 10.71 -7.71
N PRO A 157 -13.17 11.22 -8.40
CA PRO A 157 -13.85 10.62 -9.57
C PRO A 157 -12.92 10.57 -10.80
N PHE A 158 -13.13 9.58 -11.68
CA PHE A 158 -12.40 9.47 -12.93
C PHE A 158 -12.81 10.60 -13.89
N VAL A 159 -11.83 11.32 -14.43
CA VAL A 159 -12.07 12.43 -15.36
C VAL A 159 -11.76 11.94 -16.77
N TYR A 160 -12.82 11.71 -17.54
CA TYR A 160 -12.71 11.42 -18.96
C TYR A 160 -12.80 12.72 -19.76
N VAL A 161 -11.75 13.03 -20.53
CA VAL A 161 -11.77 14.11 -21.52
C VAL A 161 -11.98 13.46 -22.87
N GLN A 162 -13.13 13.71 -23.50
CA GLN A 162 -13.37 13.26 -24.87
C GLN A 162 -12.29 13.85 -25.79
N PRO A 163 -11.67 13.04 -26.67
CA PRO A 163 -10.79 13.57 -27.70
C PRO A 163 -11.57 14.59 -28.53
N VAL A 164 -11.03 15.80 -28.68
CA VAL A 164 -11.61 16.79 -29.58
C VAL A 164 -11.48 16.21 -30.99
N GLU A 165 -12.59 16.02 -31.70
CA GLU A 165 -12.55 15.75 -33.12
C GLU A 165 -11.80 16.92 -33.77
N GLU A 166 -10.54 16.70 -34.17
CA GLU A 166 -9.87 17.60 -35.09
C GLU A 166 -10.70 17.60 -36.36
N ALA A 167 -11.48 18.66 -36.55
CA ALA A 167 -12.15 18.93 -37.80
C ALA A 167 -11.07 18.95 -38.88
N VAL A 168 -10.97 17.85 -39.63
CA VAL A 168 -10.18 17.78 -40.85
C VAL A 168 -10.83 18.77 -41.79
N SER A 169 -10.30 20.01 -41.80
CA SER A 169 -10.68 21.04 -42.74
C SER A 169 -10.34 20.54 -44.15
N ALA A 170 -11.37 20.17 -44.89
CA ALA A 170 -11.31 19.85 -46.31
C ALA A 170 -10.92 21.07 -47.15
#